data_AF-A0A9E4HMS4-F1
#
_entry.id   AF-A0A9E4HMS4-F1
#
_cell.length_a   1.000
_cell.length_b   1.000
_cell.length_c   1.000
_cell.angle_alpha   90.00
_cell.angle_beta   90.00
_cell.angle_gamma   90.00
#
_symmetry.space_group_name_H-M   'P 1'
#
loop_
_entity.id
_entity.type
_entity.pdbx_description
1 polymer ?
#
loop_
_entity_poly.entity_id
_entity_poly.type
_entity_poly.pdbx_seq_one_letter_code
_entity_poly.pdbx_strand_id
1 'polypeptide(L)'
;MTERSDQVDTNQALFERAQRVIPGGVNSPVRAFRSVGGTPYFVAEAAGPFVYDAEGRRYIDYVQSYGPGICGHAHPAVVEAVRQAAGRGTSYGAPTRNEVLMAEEMCARVKGLEMVRLTNSGTEAVMSAVRLARGVTGRPTVVKFAGCYHGHSDSLLVAGGSGVAQQGLAGSEGVTAGAVADTIVAPYNVVPELDESVAVVCVEPVAANMGLVAPEPGFLEGLRDACDAVGALLLFDEVITGFRL
;
A
#
# COMPACT_ATOMS: atom_id res chain seq x y z
N MET A 1 -3.74 -14.24 37.67
CA MET A 1 -2.91 -13.02 37.54
C MET A 1 -1.52 -13.40 38.03
N THR A 2 -0.75 -14.06 37.17
CA THR A 2 0.61 -14.47 37.48
C THR A 2 1.51 -13.25 37.24
N GLU A 3 2.22 -12.85 38.29
CA GLU A 3 3.31 -11.87 38.25
C GLU A 3 4.29 -12.28 37.14
N ARG A 4 4.25 -11.59 35.99
CA ARG A 4 5.33 -11.70 34.99
C ARG A 4 6.45 -10.82 35.51
N SER A 5 7.54 -11.48 35.90
CA SER A 5 8.81 -10.88 36.32
C SER A 5 9.22 -9.71 35.41
N ASP A 6 9.89 -8.71 36.00
CA ASP A 6 10.59 -7.58 35.37
C ASP A 6 11.75 -8.02 34.45
N GLN A 7 11.48 -8.94 33.52
CA GLN A 7 12.42 -9.35 32.50
C GLN A 7 12.21 -8.44 31.30
N VAL A 8 13.23 -7.63 30.98
CA VAL A 8 13.26 -6.87 29.73
C VAL A 8 13.14 -7.89 28.59
N ASP A 9 12.03 -7.82 27.86
CA ASP A 9 11.75 -8.71 26.73
C ASP A 9 12.74 -8.35 25.59
N THR A 10 13.76 -9.18 25.37
CA THR A 10 14.74 -8.98 24.28
C THR A 10 14.07 -9.12 22.91
N ASN A 11 14.66 -8.51 21.89
CA ASN A 11 14.17 -8.62 20.51
C ASN A 11 14.06 -10.10 20.08
N GLN A 12 15.06 -10.91 20.43
CA GLN A 12 15.08 -12.35 20.17
C GLN A 12 13.96 -13.10 20.90
N ALA A 13 13.78 -12.86 22.21
CA ALA A 13 12.74 -13.54 22.98
C ALA A 13 11.32 -13.18 22.50
N LEU A 14 11.11 -11.91 22.11
CA LEU A 14 9.84 -11.48 21.50
C LEU A 14 9.60 -12.17 20.16
N PHE A 15 10.62 -12.27 19.30
CA PHE A 15 10.47 -12.93 18.00
C PHE A 15 10.16 -14.43 18.15
N GLU A 16 10.87 -15.14 19.02
CA GLU A 16 10.61 -16.55 19.29
C GLU A 16 9.20 -16.80 19.84
N ARG A 17 8.71 -15.91 20.70
CA ARG A 17 7.33 -15.97 21.19
C ARG A 17 6.32 -15.68 20.08
N ALA A 18 6.60 -14.67 19.24
CA ALA A 18 5.75 -14.29 18.13
C ALA A 18 5.63 -15.42 17.10
N GLN A 19 6.72 -16.11 16.76
CA GLN A 19 6.73 -17.23 15.81
C GLN A 19 5.83 -18.40 16.21
N ARG A 20 5.50 -18.55 17.51
CA ARG A 20 4.59 -19.58 17.99
C ARG A 20 3.12 -19.28 17.71
N VAL A 21 2.77 -18.01 17.50
CA VAL A 21 1.37 -17.53 17.46
C VAL A 21 1.03 -16.64 16.27
N ILE A 22 2.02 -16.18 15.51
CA ILE A 22 1.87 -15.37 14.29
C ILE A 22 2.66 -16.05 13.18
N PRO A 23 2.09 -16.30 11.98
CA PRO A 23 2.82 -16.88 10.86
C PRO A 23 4.10 -16.09 10.53
N GLY A 24 5.26 -16.74 10.64
CA GLY A 24 6.56 -16.09 10.46
C GLY A 24 6.92 -15.05 11.53
N GLY A 25 6.17 -14.98 12.63
CA GLY A 25 6.36 -14.04 13.74
C GLY A 25 5.91 -12.61 13.47
N VAL A 26 5.23 -12.33 12.35
CA VAL A 26 4.91 -10.96 11.92
C VAL A 26 3.56 -10.83 11.22
N ASN A 27 2.92 -9.67 11.35
CA ASN A 27 1.66 -9.34 10.66
C ASN A 27 1.85 -8.78 9.23
N SER A 28 3.10 -8.63 8.77
CA SER A 28 3.43 -8.24 7.40
C SER A 28 4.79 -8.86 7.03
N PRO A 29 4.92 -9.59 5.91
CA PRO A 29 6.08 -10.44 5.63
C PRO A 29 7.44 -9.73 5.68
N VAL A 30 7.51 -8.49 5.19
CA VAL A 30 8.76 -7.69 5.15
C VAL A 30 9.35 -7.48 6.54
N ARG A 31 8.53 -7.49 7.60
CA ARG A 31 8.97 -7.30 8.98
C ARG A 31 9.74 -8.50 9.54
N ALA A 32 9.71 -9.65 8.88
CA ALA A 32 10.44 -10.85 9.33
C ALA A 32 11.93 -10.86 8.95
N PHE A 33 12.43 -9.82 8.26
CA PHE A 33 13.84 -9.65 7.88
C PHE A 33 14.43 -10.79 7.02
N ARG A 34 13.59 -11.63 6.40
CA ARG A 34 14.05 -12.78 5.61
C ARG A 34 15.02 -12.41 4.48
N SER A 35 14.86 -11.22 3.88
CA SER A 35 15.72 -10.73 2.79
C SER A 35 17.09 -10.20 3.26
N VAL A 36 17.23 -9.83 4.53
CA VAL A 36 18.45 -9.23 5.09
C VAL A 36 19.12 -10.10 6.15
N GLY A 37 18.45 -11.17 6.57
CA GLY A 37 18.88 -12.06 7.64
C GLY A 37 18.78 -11.44 9.04
N GLY A 38 19.09 -12.27 10.04
CA GLY A 38 19.05 -11.86 11.45
C GLY A 38 17.65 -11.83 12.06
N THR A 39 17.57 -11.22 13.25
CA THR A 39 16.35 -11.12 14.06
C THR A 39 15.76 -9.72 13.91
N PRO A 40 14.46 -9.58 13.59
CA PRO A 40 13.79 -8.28 13.59
C PRO A 40 13.88 -7.59 14.96
N TYR A 41 14.08 -6.28 14.96
CA TYR A 41 13.90 -5.50 16.18
C TYR A 41 12.41 -5.23 16.43
N PHE A 42 12.02 -5.19 17.70
CA PHE A 42 10.66 -4.88 18.16
C PHE A 42 10.63 -3.44 18.62
N VAL A 43 9.81 -2.61 17.99
CA VAL A 43 9.68 -1.19 18.35
C VAL A 43 9.03 -1.07 19.73
N ALA A 44 9.71 -0.38 20.65
CA ALA A 44 9.17 0.02 21.94
C ALA A 44 8.51 1.40 21.85
N GLU A 45 9.20 2.37 21.24
CA GLU A 45 8.71 3.72 21.05
C GLU A 45 9.37 4.40 19.84
N ALA A 46 8.79 5.52 19.40
CA ALA A 46 9.34 6.32 18.32
C ALA A 46 8.99 7.81 18.52
N ALA A 47 9.94 8.70 18.25
CA ALA A 47 9.76 10.14 18.39
C ALA A 47 10.64 10.91 17.40
N GLY A 48 10.06 11.88 16.70
CA GLY A 48 10.74 12.66 15.67
C GLY A 48 11.34 11.73 14.59
N PRO A 49 12.63 11.84 14.27
CA PRO A 49 13.28 11.00 13.27
C PRO A 49 13.80 9.66 13.84
N PHE A 50 13.46 9.31 15.08
CA PHE A 50 14.05 8.16 15.77
C PHE A 50 13.03 7.08 16.12
N VAL A 51 13.50 5.83 16.08
CA VAL A 51 12.82 4.63 16.62
C VAL A 51 13.72 4.01 17.68
N TYR A 52 13.11 3.50 18.75
CA TYR A 52 13.76 2.80 19.84
C TYR A 52 13.20 1.38 19.92
N ASP A 53 14.07 0.37 19.96
CA ASP A 53 13.64 -1.01 20.09
C ASP A 53 13.39 -1.44 21.55
N ALA A 54 12.96 -2.69 21.75
CA ALA A 54 12.67 -3.28 23.05
C ALA A 54 13.90 -3.39 23.97
N GLU A 55 15.10 -3.27 23.42
CA GLU A 55 16.38 -3.31 24.15
C GLU A 55 16.93 -1.89 24.40
N GLY A 56 16.18 -0.85 24.01
CA GLY A 56 16.55 0.56 24.18
C GLY A 56 17.51 1.09 23.12
N ARG A 57 17.79 0.34 22.05
CA ARG A 57 18.67 0.79 20.97
C ARG A 57 17.93 1.81 20.11
N ARG A 58 18.57 2.96 19.90
CA ARG A 58 18.07 4.04 19.05
C ARG A 58 18.55 3.89 17.60
N TYR A 59 17.64 4.14 16.66
CA TYR A 59 17.88 4.16 15.22
C TYR A 59 17.41 5.50 14.63
N ILE A 60 18.17 6.04 13.67
CA ILE A 60 17.62 7.05 12.74
C ILE A 60 16.73 6.29 11.76
N ASP A 61 15.47 6.68 11.66
CA ASP A 61 14.46 5.92 10.91
C ASP A 61 14.20 6.51 9.51
N TYR A 62 14.66 5.78 8.49
CA TYR A 62 14.35 6.03 7.09
C TYR A 62 13.19 5.18 6.55
N VAL A 63 12.65 4.26 7.35
CA VAL A 63 11.46 3.46 6.99
C VAL A 63 10.20 4.28 7.22
N GLN A 64 10.13 5.04 8.32
CA GLN A 64 9.02 5.97 8.63
C GLN A 64 7.63 5.31 8.54
N SER A 65 7.51 4.09 9.06
CA SER A 65 6.31 3.24 8.95
C SER A 65 5.87 2.96 7.50
N TYR A 66 6.83 2.87 6.57
CA TYR A 66 6.63 2.72 5.13
C TYR A 66 5.96 3.93 4.46
N GLY A 67 6.12 5.14 5.02
CA GLY A 67 5.64 6.39 4.41
C GLY A 67 4.93 7.38 5.33
N PRO A 68 3.98 6.95 6.21
CA PRO A 68 3.12 7.85 6.99
C PRO A 68 3.86 8.82 7.93
N GLY A 69 5.09 8.50 8.35
CA GLY A 69 5.89 9.32 9.25
C GLY A 69 6.50 10.58 8.61
N ILE A 70 5.82 11.24 7.66
CA ILE A 70 6.37 12.40 6.94
C ILE A 70 6.68 13.59 7.84
N CYS A 71 5.89 13.80 8.89
CA CYS A 71 6.12 14.82 9.93
C CYS A 71 6.98 14.31 11.11
N GLY A 72 7.57 13.12 10.99
CA GLY A 72 8.22 12.40 12.08
C GLY A 72 7.25 11.67 13.01
N HIS A 73 7.79 10.77 13.83
CA HIS A 73 7.03 9.98 14.80
C HIS A 73 6.52 10.84 15.96
N ALA A 74 5.32 10.51 16.44
CA ALA A 74 4.70 11.16 17.60
C ALA A 74 4.68 12.70 17.53
N HIS A 75 4.44 13.26 16.33
CA HIS A 75 4.35 14.71 16.16
C HIS A 75 3.30 15.33 17.12
N PRO A 76 3.64 16.33 17.96
CA PRO A 76 2.79 16.76 19.06
C PRO A 76 1.36 17.15 18.65
N ALA A 77 1.20 17.85 17.53
CA ALA A 77 -0.11 18.25 17.02
C ALA A 77 -0.98 17.04 16.61
N VAL A 78 -0.37 15.99 16.06
CA VAL A 78 -1.09 14.77 15.65
C VAL A 78 -1.49 13.97 16.87
N VAL A 79 -0.57 13.79 17.83
CA VAL A 79 -0.83 13.09 19.09
C VAL A 79 -1.97 13.76 19.85
N GLU A 80 -1.96 15.09 19.97
CA GLU A 80 -3.01 15.82 20.67
C GLU A 80 -4.37 15.67 19.96
N ALA A 81 -4.41 15.80 18.63
CA ALA A 81 -5.64 15.60 17.86
C ALA A 81 -6.23 14.19 18.06
N VAL A 82 -5.38 13.15 18.07
CA VAL A 82 -5.80 11.77 18.33
C VAL A 82 -6.31 11.60 19.77
N ARG A 83 -5.62 12.16 20.78
CA ARG A 83 -6.06 12.10 22.19
C ARG A 83 -7.43 12.74 22.37
N GLN A 84 -7.64 13.91 21.78
CA GLN A 84 -8.93 14.61 21.83
C GLN A 84 -10.04 13.83 21.12
N ALA A 85 -9.76 13.23 19.96
CA ALA A 85 -10.72 12.39 19.25
C ALA A 85 -11.09 11.15 20.06
N ALA A 86 -10.10 10.45 20.63
CA ALA A 86 -10.32 9.25 21.42
C ALA A 86 -11.21 9.50 22.65
N GLY A 87 -11.09 10.66 23.29
CA GLY A 87 -11.95 11.06 24.41
C GLY A 87 -13.44 11.20 24.07
N ARG A 88 -13.79 11.28 22.79
CA ARG A 88 -15.19 11.33 22.30
C ARG A 88 -15.69 9.98 21.75
N GLY A 89 -14.85 8.94 21.77
CA GLY A 89 -15.10 7.66 21.12
C GLY A 89 -14.39 7.54 19.77
N THR A 90 -13.96 6.33 19.42
CA THR A 90 -13.09 6.08 18.25
C THR A 90 -13.84 5.50 17.04
N SER A 91 -15.10 5.09 17.20
CA SER A 91 -15.93 4.54 16.13
C SER A 91 -17.42 4.72 16.46
N TYR A 92 -18.22 5.05 15.45
CA TYR A 92 -19.64 5.42 15.63
C TYR A 92 -20.61 4.65 14.71
N GLY A 93 -20.14 4.09 13.60
CA GLY A 93 -21.03 3.49 12.58
C GLY A 93 -21.98 4.50 11.92
N ALA A 94 -21.71 5.80 12.04
CA ALA A 94 -22.51 6.90 11.51
C ALA A 94 -21.60 8.05 11.03
N PRO A 95 -22.07 8.90 10.10
CA PRO A 95 -21.27 10.01 9.57
C PRO A 95 -20.83 11.02 10.64
N THR A 96 -19.65 11.60 10.43
CA THR A 96 -19.03 12.60 11.30
C THR A 96 -18.58 13.82 10.52
N ARG A 97 -18.48 14.97 11.21
CA ARG A 97 -17.96 16.21 10.62
C ARG A 97 -16.54 16.04 10.06
N ASN A 98 -15.71 15.23 10.69
CA ASN A 98 -14.31 15.06 10.29
C ASN A 98 -14.16 14.28 8.98
N GLU A 99 -15.11 13.41 8.61
CA GLU A 99 -15.12 12.76 7.30
C GLU A 99 -15.30 13.77 6.17
N VAL A 100 -16.21 14.74 6.35
CA VAL A 100 -16.44 15.82 5.38
C VAL A 100 -15.20 16.69 5.24
N LEU A 101 -14.63 17.15 6.36
CA LEU A 101 -13.42 17.97 6.33
C LEU A 101 -12.25 17.24 5.69
N MET A 102 -12.04 15.96 6.00
CA MET A 102 -10.98 15.18 5.36
C MET A 102 -11.16 15.12 3.84
N ALA A 103 -12.39 14.87 3.38
CA ALA A 103 -12.70 14.82 1.96
C ALA A 103 -12.44 16.16 1.25
N GLU A 104 -12.87 17.28 1.86
CA GLU A 104 -12.64 18.63 1.34
C GLU A 104 -11.14 18.94 1.25
N GLU A 105 -10.36 18.62 2.29
CA GLU A 105 -8.92 18.87 2.31
C GLU A 105 -8.16 18.05 1.25
N MET A 106 -8.61 16.83 0.95
CA MET A 106 -8.07 15.98 -0.12
C MET A 106 -8.39 16.56 -1.51
N CYS A 107 -9.67 16.84 -1.80
CA CYS A 107 -10.09 17.42 -3.08
C CYS A 107 -9.45 18.78 -3.35
N ALA A 108 -9.23 19.59 -2.31
CA ALA A 108 -8.58 20.89 -2.44
C ALA A 108 -7.08 20.80 -2.76
N ARG A 109 -6.38 19.72 -2.37
CA ARG A 109 -4.93 19.57 -2.55
C ARG A 109 -4.53 18.76 -3.76
N VAL A 110 -5.34 17.77 -4.13
CA VAL A 110 -5.03 16.88 -5.25
C VAL A 110 -5.73 17.41 -6.49
N LYS A 111 -4.94 17.95 -7.43
CA LYS A 111 -5.48 18.50 -8.68
C LYS A 111 -6.27 17.43 -9.45
N GLY A 112 -7.52 17.75 -9.80
CA GLY A 112 -8.40 16.84 -10.54
C GLY A 112 -9.14 15.82 -9.67
N LEU A 113 -8.93 15.82 -8.34
CA LEU A 113 -9.70 14.99 -7.42
C LEU A 113 -11.02 15.68 -7.05
N GLU A 114 -12.13 15.23 -7.64
CA GLU A 114 -13.44 15.85 -7.45
C GLU A 114 -14.23 15.23 -6.29
N MET A 115 -14.09 13.92 -6.08
CA MET A 115 -14.78 13.17 -5.03
C MET A 115 -13.87 12.09 -4.46
N VAL A 116 -14.06 11.76 -3.19
CA VAL A 116 -13.30 10.71 -2.50
C VAL A 116 -14.19 9.75 -1.72
N ARG A 117 -13.68 8.54 -1.53
CA ARG A 117 -14.21 7.56 -0.58
C ARG A 117 -13.06 7.08 0.31
N LEU A 118 -13.23 7.24 1.62
CA LEU A 118 -12.27 6.74 2.60
C LEU A 118 -12.43 5.22 2.79
N THR A 119 -11.30 4.53 2.91
CA THR A 119 -11.19 3.09 3.21
C THR A 119 -10.17 2.90 4.34
N ASN A 120 -9.95 1.67 4.79
CA ASN A 120 -9.04 1.37 5.91
C ASN A 120 -7.62 1.00 5.45
N SER A 121 -7.40 0.80 4.15
CA SER A 121 -6.08 0.45 3.60
C SER A 121 -5.95 0.81 2.12
N GLY A 122 -4.69 0.87 1.64
CA GLY A 122 -4.38 0.95 0.21
C GLY A 122 -4.95 -0.22 -0.59
N THR A 123 -4.89 -1.45 -0.05
CA THR A 123 -5.53 -2.63 -0.67
C THR A 123 -7.01 -2.42 -0.91
N GLU A 124 -7.75 -1.90 0.08
CA GLU A 124 -9.19 -1.62 -0.08
C GLU A 124 -9.46 -0.50 -1.08
N ALA A 125 -8.59 0.52 -1.11
CA ALA A 125 -8.70 1.64 -2.05
C ALA A 125 -8.54 1.17 -3.50
N VAL A 126 -7.45 0.45 -3.81
CA VAL A 126 -7.21 -0.08 -5.17
C VAL A 126 -8.29 -1.10 -5.55
N MET A 127 -8.65 -2.02 -4.66
CA MET A 127 -9.72 -2.99 -4.92
C MET A 127 -11.03 -2.28 -5.31
N SER A 128 -11.36 -1.19 -4.63
CA SER A 128 -12.55 -0.40 -4.92
C SER A 128 -12.43 0.37 -6.24
N ALA A 129 -11.26 0.95 -6.52
CA ALA A 129 -11.00 1.67 -7.76
C ALA A 129 -11.05 0.75 -9.00
N VAL A 130 -10.46 -0.45 -8.93
CA VAL A 130 -10.54 -1.45 -9.99
C VAL A 130 -11.99 -1.89 -10.21
N ARG A 131 -12.76 -2.12 -9.14
CA ARG A 131 -14.18 -2.46 -9.24
C ARG A 131 -14.99 -1.33 -9.87
N LEU A 132 -14.72 -0.08 -9.50
CA LEU A 132 -15.36 1.09 -10.09
C LEU A 132 -15.05 1.18 -11.59
N ALA A 133 -13.80 1.02 -11.99
CA ALA A 133 -13.40 1.09 -13.38
C ALA A 133 -14.08 0.03 -14.24
N ARG A 134 -14.11 -1.23 -13.76
CA ARG A 134 -14.86 -2.31 -14.42
C ARG A 134 -16.36 -1.98 -14.52
N GLY A 135 -16.95 -1.44 -13.46
CA GLY A 135 -18.38 -1.10 -13.43
C GLY A 135 -18.76 0.04 -14.39
N VAL A 136 -17.92 1.07 -14.50
CA VAL A 136 -18.16 2.22 -15.38
C VAL A 136 -17.90 1.88 -16.85
N THR A 137 -16.87 1.09 -17.13
CA THR A 137 -16.50 0.74 -18.51
C THR A 137 -17.26 -0.47 -19.05
N GLY A 138 -17.79 -1.33 -18.17
CA GLY A 138 -18.38 -2.62 -18.55
C GLY A 138 -17.36 -3.66 -19.02
N ARG A 139 -16.08 -3.45 -18.72
CA ARG A 139 -14.95 -4.22 -19.27
C ARG A 139 -14.22 -5.02 -18.18
N PRO A 140 -13.63 -6.18 -18.51
CA PRO A 140 -13.02 -7.05 -17.51
C PRO A 140 -11.54 -6.73 -17.23
N THR A 141 -10.78 -6.32 -18.25
CA THR A 141 -9.32 -6.41 -18.23
C THR A 141 -8.69 -5.31 -17.39
N VAL A 142 -7.76 -5.69 -16.53
CA VAL A 142 -6.90 -4.80 -15.74
C VAL A 142 -5.47 -4.94 -16.26
N VAL A 143 -4.79 -3.83 -16.50
CA VAL A 143 -3.36 -3.84 -16.78
C VAL A 143 -2.63 -3.31 -15.55
N LYS A 144 -1.59 -4.02 -15.08
CA LYS A 144 -0.67 -3.55 -14.03
C LYS A 144 0.77 -3.72 -14.50
N PHE A 145 1.72 -3.18 -13.73
CA PHE A 145 3.14 -3.26 -14.09
C PHE A 145 3.90 -4.24 -13.21
N ALA A 146 4.87 -4.94 -13.81
CA ALA A 146 5.79 -5.81 -13.09
C ALA A 146 6.58 -4.99 -12.05
N GLY A 147 6.72 -5.54 -10.85
CA GLY A 147 7.36 -4.87 -9.71
C GLY A 147 6.51 -3.83 -8.98
N CYS A 148 5.37 -3.40 -9.55
CA CYS A 148 4.39 -2.59 -8.83
C CYS A 148 3.53 -3.46 -7.90
N TYR A 149 3.18 -2.91 -6.74
CA TYR A 149 2.35 -3.52 -5.72
C TYR A 149 1.16 -2.63 -5.38
N HIS A 150 -0.04 -3.22 -5.49
CA HIS A 150 -1.31 -2.51 -5.34
C HIS A 150 -2.21 -3.19 -4.30
N GLY A 151 -1.59 -3.71 -3.24
CA GLY A 151 -2.27 -4.54 -2.25
C GLY A 151 -2.37 -6.02 -2.64
N HIS A 152 -3.12 -6.77 -1.84
CA HIS A 152 -3.19 -8.24 -1.94
C HIS A 152 -4.59 -8.75 -2.37
N SER A 153 -5.34 -7.97 -3.14
CA SER A 153 -6.55 -8.47 -3.77
C SER A 153 -6.18 -9.52 -4.83
N ASP A 154 -6.92 -10.63 -4.88
CA ASP A 154 -6.60 -11.79 -5.73
C ASP A 154 -6.29 -11.42 -7.18
N SER A 155 -7.06 -10.52 -7.79
CA SER A 155 -6.86 -10.10 -9.18
C SER A 155 -5.54 -9.37 -9.43
N LEU A 156 -4.89 -8.84 -8.38
CA LEU A 156 -3.64 -8.09 -8.49
C LEU A 156 -2.41 -8.94 -8.10
N LEU A 157 -2.65 -10.12 -7.53
CA LEU A 157 -1.65 -11.14 -7.18
C LEU A 157 -1.30 -12.03 -8.39
N VAL A 158 -1.06 -11.40 -9.55
CA VAL A 158 -0.56 -12.07 -10.76
C VAL A 158 0.96 -12.10 -10.73
N ALA A 159 1.55 -13.23 -11.09
CA ALA A 159 3.00 -13.37 -11.23
C ALA A 159 3.54 -12.40 -12.29
N GLY A 160 4.52 -11.58 -11.89
CA GLY A 160 5.26 -10.70 -12.80
C GLY A 160 6.62 -11.28 -13.14
N GLY A 161 6.99 -11.27 -14.42
CA GLY A 161 8.28 -11.75 -14.92
C GLY A 161 8.29 -11.89 -16.44
N SER A 162 9.46 -11.73 -17.07
CA SER A 162 9.62 -11.70 -18.53
C SER A 162 9.13 -12.95 -19.27
N GLY A 163 8.90 -14.08 -18.58
CA GLY A 163 8.33 -15.31 -19.15
C GLY A 163 6.86 -15.60 -18.80
N VAL A 164 6.23 -14.83 -17.91
CA VAL A 164 4.87 -15.10 -17.37
C VAL A 164 3.90 -13.92 -17.49
N ALA A 165 4.39 -12.77 -17.98
CA ALA A 165 3.67 -11.50 -18.11
C ALA A 165 2.31 -11.58 -18.85
N GLN A 166 2.13 -12.55 -19.76
CA GLN A 166 0.90 -12.72 -20.55
C GLN A 166 0.07 -13.96 -20.18
N GLN A 167 0.48 -14.76 -19.19
CA GLN A 167 -0.17 -16.04 -18.90
C GLN A 167 -1.17 -15.99 -17.75
N GLY A 168 -1.39 -14.82 -17.12
CA GLY A 168 -2.35 -14.68 -16.01
C GLY A 168 -2.10 -15.70 -14.90
N LEU A 169 -0.83 -16.03 -14.62
CA LEU A 169 -0.49 -17.04 -13.62
C LEU A 169 -0.59 -16.44 -12.21
N ALA A 170 -1.15 -17.22 -11.29
CA ALA A 170 -1.23 -16.83 -9.88
C ALA A 170 0.17 -16.61 -9.30
N GLY A 171 0.40 -15.45 -8.69
CA GLY A 171 1.63 -15.09 -7.99
C GLY A 171 1.70 -15.56 -6.53
N SER A 172 0.63 -16.18 -6.04
CA SER A 172 0.55 -16.78 -4.71
C SER A 172 -0.28 -18.06 -4.77
N GLU A 173 0.14 -19.08 -4.02
CA GLU A 173 -0.71 -20.23 -3.72
C GLU A 173 -2.01 -19.74 -3.05
N GLY A 174 -3.15 -20.35 -3.42
CA GLY A 174 -4.49 -19.96 -2.96
C GLY A 174 -5.25 -19.02 -3.90
N VAL A 175 -4.56 -18.36 -4.84
CA VAL A 175 -5.22 -17.56 -5.89
C VAL A 175 -5.56 -18.45 -7.08
N THR A 176 -6.84 -18.49 -7.47
CA THR A 176 -7.29 -19.32 -8.59
C THR A 176 -6.95 -18.68 -9.94
N ALA A 177 -6.76 -19.49 -10.98
CA ALA A 177 -6.55 -18.99 -12.34
C ALA A 177 -7.68 -18.05 -12.81
N GLY A 178 -8.93 -18.32 -12.42
CA GLY A 178 -10.06 -17.45 -12.76
C GLY A 178 -9.99 -16.07 -12.10
N ALA A 179 -9.40 -15.95 -10.91
CA ALA A 179 -9.27 -14.66 -10.23
C ALA A 179 -8.29 -13.70 -10.92
N VAL A 180 -7.34 -14.26 -11.68
CA VAL A 180 -6.24 -13.51 -12.32
C VAL A 180 -6.32 -13.50 -13.86
N ALA A 181 -7.26 -14.24 -14.45
CA ALA A 181 -7.44 -14.37 -15.89
C ALA A 181 -7.59 -13.02 -16.61
N ASP A 182 -8.26 -12.07 -15.96
CA ASP A 182 -8.53 -10.74 -16.52
C ASP A 182 -7.44 -9.72 -16.18
N THR A 183 -6.23 -10.14 -15.80
CA THR A 183 -5.14 -9.22 -15.41
C THR A 183 -3.88 -9.45 -16.22
N ILE A 184 -3.48 -8.40 -16.92
CA ILE A 184 -2.27 -8.34 -17.75
C ILE A 184 -1.16 -7.66 -16.96
N VAL A 185 0.06 -8.21 -17.03
CA VAL A 185 1.25 -7.62 -16.41
C VAL A 185 2.17 -7.07 -17.50
N ALA A 186 2.30 -5.76 -17.60
CA ALA A 186 3.23 -5.09 -18.51
C ALA A 186 4.57 -4.78 -17.83
N PRO A 187 5.69 -4.64 -18.57
CA PRO A 187 6.92 -4.09 -18.01
C PRO A 187 6.74 -2.62 -17.62
N TYR A 188 7.18 -2.22 -16.42
CA TYR A 188 7.22 -0.80 -16.04
C TYR A 188 8.12 -0.01 -17.00
N ASN A 189 7.81 1.27 -17.25
CA ASN A 189 8.45 2.11 -18.28
C ASN A 189 8.24 1.67 -19.74
N VAL A 190 7.29 0.76 -20.00
CA VAL A 190 6.84 0.42 -21.35
C VAL A 190 5.34 0.66 -21.44
N VAL A 191 4.92 1.53 -22.36
CA VAL A 191 3.49 1.76 -22.64
C VAL A 191 2.94 0.50 -23.33
N PRO A 192 1.99 -0.21 -22.70
CA PRO A 192 1.42 -1.41 -23.30
C PRO A 192 0.49 -1.07 -24.47
N GLU A 193 0.36 -1.98 -25.41
CA GLU A 193 -0.74 -1.93 -26.38
C GLU A 193 -2.04 -2.25 -25.64
N LEU A 194 -3.03 -1.37 -25.75
CA LEU A 194 -4.34 -1.51 -25.11
C LEU A 194 -5.41 -1.78 -26.17
N ASP A 195 -6.41 -2.58 -25.80
CA ASP A 195 -7.60 -2.82 -26.61
C ASP A 195 -8.89 -2.40 -25.87
N GLU A 196 -10.04 -2.52 -26.52
CA GLU A 196 -11.34 -2.14 -25.98
C GLU A 196 -11.81 -3.06 -24.83
N SER A 197 -11.08 -4.13 -24.49
CA SER A 197 -11.37 -4.97 -23.32
C SER A 197 -10.81 -4.39 -22.03
N VAL A 198 -9.93 -3.39 -22.10
CA VAL A 198 -9.26 -2.78 -20.95
C VAL A 198 -10.20 -1.83 -20.21
N ALA A 199 -10.44 -2.15 -18.94
CA ALA A 199 -11.16 -1.30 -18.00
C ALA A 199 -10.25 -0.25 -17.37
N VAL A 200 -9.06 -0.67 -16.93
CA VAL A 200 -8.14 0.20 -16.19
C VAL A 200 -6.68 -0.22 -16.35
N VAL A 201 -5.81 0.79 -16.46
CA VAL A 201 -4.36 0.66 -16.27
C VAL A 201 -4.01 1.17 -14.88
N CYS A 202 -3.49 0.29 -14.02
CA CYS A 202 -3.08 0.59 -12.66
C CYS A 202 -1.56 0.73 -12.59
N VAL A 203 -1.07 1.87 -12.10
CA VAL A 203 0.37 2.18 -12.07
C VAL A 203 0.76 2.92 -10.80
N GLU A 204 1.92 2.59 -10.22
CA GLU A 204 2.60 3.47 -9.26
C GLU A 204 3.30 4.58 -10.08
N PRO A 205 2.95 5.87 -9.95
CA PRO A 205 3.54 6.93 -10.78
C PRO A 205 5.07 7.01 -10.63
N VAL A 206 5.57 6.68 -9.44
CA VAL A 206 6.96 6.31 -9.18
C VAL A 206 6.93 4.97 -8.47
N ALA A 207 7.49 3.92 -9.09
CA ALA A 207 7.50 2.61 -8.48
C ALA A 207 8.41 2.60 -7.24
N ALA A 208 7.87 2.13 -6.12
CA ALA A 208 8.58 2.08 -4.83
C ALA A 208 8.71 0.66 -4.27
N ASN A 209 7.86 -0.27 -4.73
CA ASN A 209 7.83 -1.65 -4.22
C ASN A 209 8.86 -2.60 -4.86
N MET A 210 9.52 -2.16 -5.93
CA MET A 210 10.66 -2.85 -6.56
C MET A 210 11.99 -2.10 -6.37
N GLY A 211 12.09 -1.34 -5.27
CA GLY A 211 13.05 -0.25 -5.13
C GLY A 211 12.49 1.04 -5.73
N LEU A 212 13.24 2.13 -5.63
CA LEU A 212 12.85 3.43 -6.17
C LEU A 212 13.20 3.51 -7.66
N VAL A 213 12.19 3.41 -8.52
CA VAL A 213 12.33 3.49 -9.97
C VAL A 213 11.43 4.60 -10.50
N ALA A 214 12.06 5.66 -11.01
CA ALA A 214 11.34 6.79 -11.60
C ALA A 214 10.72 6.41 -12.97
N PRO A 215 9.61 7.06 -13.36
CA PRO A 215 9.09 6.93 -14.71
C PRO A 215 10.07 7.52 -15.71
N GLU A 216 10.30 6.83 -16.83
CA GLU A 216 11.04 7.39 -17.96
C GLU A 216 10.25 8.55 -18.59
N PRO A 217 10.91 9.56 -19.17
CA PRO A 217 10.22 10.66 -19.84
C PRO A 217 9.21 10.16 -20.90
N GLY A 218 7.98 10.64 -20.82
CA GLY A 218 6.91 10.26 -21.75
C GLY A 218 6.16 8.98 -21.38
N PHE A 219 6.60 8.23 -20.35
CA PHE A 219 5.91 7.00 -19.95
C PHE A 219 4.50 7.30 -19.41
N LEU A 220 4.37 8.19 -18.42
CA LEU A 220 3.08 8.48 -17.80
C LEU A 220 2.13 9.21 -18.77
N GLU A 221 2.66 10.10 -19.59
CA GLU A 221 1.92 10.77 -20.67
C GLU A 221 1.44 9.75 -21.71
N GLY A 222 2.31 8.83 -22.11
CA GLY A 222 1.96 7.75 -23.03
C GLY A 222 0.90 6.80 -22.46
N LEU A 223 0.91 6.52 -21.15
CA LEU A 223 -0.17 5.76 -20.50
C LEU A 223 -1.50 6.52 -20.57
N ARG A 224 -1.49 7.84 -20.34
CA ARG A 224 -2.69 8.68 -20.45
C ARG A 224 -3.27 8.65 -21.86
N ASP A 225 -2.43 8.89 -22.87
CA ASP A 225 -2.83 8.89 -24.27
C ASP A 225 -3.36 7.52 -24.71
N ALA A 226 -2.68 6.43 -24.31
CA ALA A 226 -3.12 5.07 -24.62
C ALA A 226 -4.48 4.73 -23.97
N CYS A 227 -4.69 5.12 -22.71
CA CYS A 227 -5.97 4.91 -22.03
C CYS A 227 -7.09 5.69 -22.72
N ASP A 228 -6.84 6.94 -23.09
CA ASP A 228 -7.83 7.80 -23.78
C ASP A 228 -8.21 7.24 -25.15
N ALA A 229 -7.25 6.70 -25.90
CA ALA A 229 -7.49 6.14 -27.23
C ALA A 229 -8.49 4.97 -27.24
N VAL A 230 -8.53 4.15 -26.18
CA VAL A 230 -9.44 2.99 -26.08
C VAL A 230 -10.58 3.18 -25.08
N GLY A 231 -10.60 4.31 -24.36
CA GLY A 231 -11.59 4.58 -23.30
C GLY A 231 -11.38 3.78 -22.01
N ALA A 232 -10.15 3.37 -21.72
CA ALA A 232 -9.78 2.78 -20.43
C ALA A 232 -9.56 3.88 -19.38
N LEU A 233 -9.74 3.55 -18.09
CA LEU A 233 -9.35 4.46 -17.01
C LEU A 233 -7.86 4.33 -16.69
N LEU A 234 -7.24 5.42 -16.28
CA LEU A 234 -5.88 5.42 -15.72
C LEU A 234 -5.98 5.60 -14.21
N LEU A 235 -5.47 4.63 -13.46
CA LEU A 235 -5.42 4.63 -12.01
C LEU A 235 -3.97 4.84 -11.56
N PHE A 236 -3.70 6.01 -11.01
CA PHE A 236 -2.48 6.28 -10.26
C PHE A 236 -2.64 5.76 -8.83
N ASP A 237 -1.88 4.72 -8.49
CA ASP A 237 -1.74 4.25 -7.12
C ASP A 237 -0.73 5.12 -6.38
N GLU A 238 -1.25 6.13 -5.69
CA GLU A 238 -0.48 7.11 -4.93
C GLU A 238 -0.43 6.78 -3.43
N VAL A 239 -0.58 5.51 -3.04
CA VAL A 239 -0.50 5.11 -1.62
C VAL A 239 0.85 5.48 -1.00
N ILE A 240 1.94 5.44 -1.78
CA ILE A 240 3.29 5.82 -1.33
C ILE A 240 3.67 7.24 -1.76
N THR A 241 3.34 7.64 -3.00
CA THR A 241 3.76 8.93 -3.58
C THR A 241 2.89 10.10 -3.13
N GLY A 242 1.62 9.85 -2.79
CA GLY A 242 0.65 10.88 -2.43
C GLY A 242 1.07 11.67 -1.19
N PHE A 243 0.99 13.00 -1.30
CA PHE A 243 1.41 13.96 -0.27
C PHE A 243 2.89 13.83 0.16
N ARG A 244 3.73 13.18 -0.65
CA ARG A 244 5.16 13.00 -0.40
C ARG A 244 6.04 13.57 -1.50
N LEU A 245 5.67 13.35 -2.76
CA LEU A 245 6.37 13.87 -3.94
C LEU A 245 5.72 15.16 -4.47
#